data_AF-A0A818LW16-F1
#
_entry.id   AF-A0A818LW16-F1
#
_cell.length_a   1.000
_cell.length_b   1.000
_cell.length_c   1.000
_cell.angle_alpha   90.00
_cell.angle_beta   90.00
_cell.angle_gamma   90.00
#
_symmetry.space_group_name_H-M   'P 1'
#
loop_
_entity.id
_entity.type
_entity.pdbx_description
1 polymer ?
#
loop_
_entity_poly.entity_id
_entity_poly.type
_entity_poly.pdbx_seq_one_letter_code
_entity_poly.pdbx_strand_id
1 'polypeptide(L)'
;MIDRIKCIAFRAARDAGATFINRQWIADKIHRTTRFVTAWWEKSYDRCFTDYSNAGCKLKLSQTSQDIIHKASGRQRNSCSIVAKEIAKEQKKYVTGRTINNYRHREGLKPFHIIPKPLKSETHISNRLWLCDCLEDWTEEGFLQLSLSDEFYVWLVRTPIYQNDRIWILSAEDIEEDERYREMVQNQICIGIFIIFTYKRLLWVIKDKRES
;
A
#
# COMPACT_ATOMS: atom_id res chain seq x y z
N MET A 1 -33.69 -5.35 14.44
CA MET A 1 -33.84 -4.60 15.72
C MET A 1 -35.30 -4.20 15.96
N ILE A 2 -35.94 -3.45 15.05
CA ILE A 2 -37.32 -2.95 15.17
C ILE A 2 -38.34 -4.08 15.46
N ASP A 3 -38.25 -5.21 14.78
CA ASP A 3 -39.20 -6.33 14.98
C ASP A 3 -39.11 -6.95 16.38
N ARG A 4 -37.93 -6.92 17.01
CA ARG A 4 -37.72 -7.40 18.38
C ARG A 4 -38.42 -6.49 19.39
N ILE A 5 -38.32 -5.18 19.18
CA ILE A 5 -39.00 -4.15 19.97
C ILE A 5 -40.52 -4.29 19.84
N LYS A 6 -41.03 -4.48 18.61
CA LYS A 6 -42.47 -4.69 18.36
C LYS A 6 -43.00 -5.94 19.07
N CYS A 7 -42.26 -7.06 19.07
CA CYS A 7 -42.64 -8.26 19.83
C CYS A 7 -42.85 -7.97 21.32
N ILE A 8 -41.88 -7.29 21.95
CA ILE A 8 -41.95 -6.99 23.39
C ILE A 8 -43.06 -5.98 23.69
N ALA A 9 -43.25 -4.98 22.83
CA ALA A 9 -44.32 -4.00 22.98
C ALA A 9 -45.72 -4.65 22.89
N PHE A 10 -45.94 -5.54 21.93
CA PHE A 10 -47.22 -6.25 21.80
C PHE A 10 -47.46 -7.24 22.94
N ARG A 11 -46.41 -7.86 23.49
CA ARG A 11 -46.53 -8.65 24.72
C ARG A 11 -46.95 -7.77 25.90
N ALA A 12 -46.31 -6.62 26.10
CA ALA A 12 -46.68 -5.70 27.16
C ALA A 12 -48.15 -5.23 27.04
N ALA A 13 -48.63 -5.00 25.81
CA ALA A 13 -50.04 -4.70 25.56
C ALA A 13 -50.98 -5.88 25.90
N ARG A 14 -50.58 -7.13 25.60
CA ARG A 14 -51.31 -8.32 26.05
C ARG A 14 -51.39 -8.38 27.57
N ASP A 15 -50.24 -8.22 28.24
CA ASP A 15 -50.13 -8.28 29.70
C ASP A 15 -50.94 -7.15 30.37
N ALA A 16 -51.10 -6.01 29.69
CA ALA A 16 -51.96 -4.90 30.09
C ALA A 16 -53.47 -5.09 29.78
N GLY A 17 -53.88 -6.25 29.24
CA GLY A 17 -55.29 -6.61 29.07
C GLY A 17 -55.77 -6.79 27.63
N ALA A 18 -54.91 -6.61 26.61
CA ALA A 18 -55.27 -6.89 25.22
C ALA A 18 -55.20 -8.41 24.92
N THR A 19 -56.16 -9.18 25.44
CA THR A 19 -56.17 -10.65 25.44
C THR A 19 -56.21 -11.29 24.05
N PHE A 20 -56.65 -10.57 23.01
CA PHE A 20 -56.64 -11.04 21.63
C PHE A 20 -55.22 -11.17 21.04
N ILE A 21 -54.23 -10.51 21.66
CA ILE A 21 -52.84 -10.56 21.22
C ILE A 21 -52.23 -11.91 21.65
N ASN A 22 -52.06 -12.80 20.68
CA ASN A 22 -51.36 -14.06 20.86
C ASN A 22 -50.08 -14.12 20.00
N ARG A 23 -49.26 -15.15 20.20
CA ARG A 23 -47.98 -15.32 19.49
C ARG A 23 -48.14 -15.40 17.97
N GLN A 24 -49.22 -16.03 17.50
CA GLN A 24 -49.52 -16.15 16.08
C GLN A 24 -49.88 -14.79 15.49
N TRP A 25 -50.73 -14.03 16.18
CA TRP A 25 -51.12 -12.68 15.77
C TRP A 25 -49.91 -11.75 15.65
N ILE A 26 -48.99 -11.80 16.61
CA ILE A 26 -47.76 -11.00 16.57
C ILE A 26 -46.89 -11.42 15.39
N ALA A 27 -46.72 -12.73 15.16
CA ALA A 27 -45.95 -13.28 14.04
C ALA A 27 -46.48 -12.77 12.69
N ASP A 28 -47.81 -12.81 12.52
CA ASP A 28 -48.49 -12.34 11.31
C ASP A 28 -48.33 -10.82 11.14
N LYS A 29 -48.42 -10.04 12.23
CA LYS A 29 -48.29 -8.57 12.20
C LYS A 29 -46.89 -8.05 11.92
N ILE A 30 -45.85 -8.77 12.36
CA ILE A 30 -44.45 -8.37 12.12
C ILE A 30 -43.82 -9.12 10.93
N HIS A 31 -44.59 -9.95 10.22
CA HIS A 31 -44.13 -10.81 9.13
C HIS A 31 -42.91 -11.67 9.51
N ARG A 32 -42.99 -12.34 10.67
CA ARG A 32 -41.95 -13.26 11.16
C ARG A 32 -42.56 -14.60 11.56
N THR A 33 -41.70 -15.58 11.78
CA THR A 33 -42.15 -16.90 12.24
C THR A 33 -42.59 -16.84 13.70
N THR A 34 -43.54 -17.67 14.10
CA THR A 34 -43.90 -17.87 15.51
C THR A 34 -42.72 -18.30 16.35
N ARG A 35 -41.78 -19.08 15.78
CA ARG A 35 -40.51 -19.42 16.45
C ARG A 35 -39.69 -18.18 16.82
N PHE A 36 -39.63 -17.17 15.95
CA PHE A 36 -38.98 -15.90 16.25
C PHE A 36 -39.69 -15.19 17.41
N VAL A 37 -41.03 -15.10 17.37
CA VAL A 37 -41.83 -14.47 18.43
C VAL A 37 -41.62 -15.17 19.77
N THR A 38 -41.66 -16.50 19.81
CA THR A 38 -41.39 -17.29 21.02
C THR A 38 -39.99 -17.04 21.57
N ALA A 39 -38.96 -16.99 20.71
CA ALA A 39 -37.58 -16.73 21.12
C ALA A 39 -37.35 -15.32 21.69
N TRP A 40 -38.27 -14.38 21.42
CA TRP A 40 -38.26 -13.02 21.95
C TRP A 40 -39.37 -12.76 22.98
N TRP A 41 -40.19 -13.76 23.28
CA TRP A 41 -41.37 -13.62 24.12
C TRP A 41 -41.04 -13.22 25.54
N GLU A 42 -39.98 -13.75 26.13
CA GLU A 42 -39.62 -13.52 27.55
C GLU A 42 -38.46 -12.55 27.71
N LYS A 43 -37.96 -11.97 26.61
CA LYS A 43 -36.82 -11.06 26.65
C LYS A 43 -37.23 -9.66 27.10
N SER A 44 -36.30 -8.96 27.75
CA SER A 44 -36.44 -7.54 28.11
C SER A 44 -36.00 -6.63 26.96
N TYR A 45 -36.39 -5.35 27.02
CA TYR A 45 -36.00 -4.34 26.03
C TYR A 45 -34.47 -4.24 25.89
N ASP A 46 -33.71 -4.36 26.97
CA ASP A 46 -32.24 -4.28 26.94
C ASP A 46 -31.62 -5.34 26.04
N ARG A 47 -32.22 -6.54 26.02
CA ARG A 47 -31.77 -7.65 25.17
C ARG A 47 -32.03 -7.42 23.68
N CYS A 48 -32.87 -6.45 23.30
CA CYS A 48 -33.04 -6.07 21.89
C CYS A 48 -31.77 -5.44 21.31
N PHE A 49 -30.97 -4.80 22.17
CA PHE A 49 -29.78 -4.03 21.81
C PHE A 49 -28.48 -4.81 22.02
N THR A 50 -28.50 -5.88 22.82
CA THR A 50 -27.35 -6.79 22.97
C THR A 50 -27.28 -7.74 21.76
N ASP A 51 -26.78 -7.25 20.62
CA ASP A 51 -26.43 -8.11 19.48
C ASP A 51 -25.07 -8.77 19.73
N TYR A 52 -25.10 -9.97 20.34
CA TYR A 52 -23.92 -10.86 20.40
C TYR A 52 -23.53 -11.41 19.02
N SER A 53 -24.31 -11.14 17.97
CA SER A 53 -23.97 -11.43 16.57
C SER A 53 -22.82 -10.58 16.02
N ASN A 54 -22.40 -9.54 16.76
CA ASN A 54 -21.25 -8.71 16.40
C ASN A 54 -19.91 -9.26 16.89
N ALA A 55 -19.86 -10.52 17.36
CA ALA A 55 -18.61 -11.26 17.41
C ALA A 55 -18.12 -11.46 15.97
N GLY A 56 -17.42 -10.44 15.44
CA GLY A 56 -16.91 -10.42 14.08
C GLY A 56 -16.11 -11.69 13.79
N CYS A 57 -16.05 -12.05 12.51
CA CYS A 57 -15.25 -13.19 12.07
C CYS A 57 -13.82 -13.06 12.62
N LYS A 58 -13.27 -14.15 13.17
CA LYS A 58 -11.92 -14.18 13.71
C LYS A 58 -10.93 -13.62 12.68
N LEU A 59 -9.95 -12.84 13.15
CA LEU A 59 -8.92 -12.28 12.28
C LEU A 59 -8.24 -13.41 11.50
N LYS A 60 -8.18 -13.26 10.17
CA LYS A 60 -7.57 -14.27 9.28
C LYS A 60 -6.06 -14.41 9.50
N LEU A 61 -5.42 -13.34 9.98
CA LEU A 61 -3.99 -13.25 10.27
C LEU A 61 -3.75 -13.47 11.76
N SER A 62 -2.89 -14.43 12.09
CA SER A 62 -2.34 -14.60 13.44
C SER A 62 -1.35 -13.47 13.76
N GLN A 63 -1.01 -13.27 15.03
CA GLN A 63 0.01 -12.31 15.43
C GLN A 63 1.35 -12.56 14.70
N THR A 64 1.79 -13.81 14.66
CA THR A 64 3.01 -14.21 13.94
C THR A 64 2.94 -13.86 12.45
N SER A 65 1.76 -13.98 11.80
CA SER A 65 1.60 -13.56 10.40
C SER A 65 1.74 -12.04 10.25
N GLN A 66 1.24 -11.29 11.22
CA GLN A 66 1.35 -9.82 11.25
C GLN A 66 2.81 -9.40 11.41
N ASP A 67 3.56 -10.06 12.30
CA ASP A 67 4.98 -9.78 12.53
C ASP A 67 5.82 -9.99 11.26
N ILE A 68 5.54 -11.07 10.50
CA ILE A 68 6.18 -11.31 9.19
C ILE A 68 5.83 -10.18 8.21
N ILE A 69 4.57 -9.74 8.16
CA ILE A 69 4.15 -8.64 7.28
C ILE A 69 4.86 -7.34 7.68
N HIS A 70 4.99 -7.03 8.96
CA HIS A 70 5.70 -5.85 9.45
C HIS A 70 7.19 -5.91 9.12
N LYS A 71 7.87 -7.03 9.39
CA LYS A 71 9.28 -7.24 9.06
C LYS A 71 9.56 -7.13 7.56
N ALA A 72 8.61 -7.56 6.73
CA ALA A 72 8.71 -7.47 5.28
C ALA A 72 8.36 -6.08 4.73
N SER A 73 7.62 -5.26 5.49
CA SER A 73 7.34 -3.86 5.16
C SER A 73 8.62 -3.03 5.40
N GLY A 74 8.87 -2.00 4.60
CA GLY A 74 10.19 -1.32 4.53
C GLY A 74 11.15 -1.87 3.49
N ARG A 75 10.98 -3.14 3.07
CA ARG A 75 11.95 -3.82 2.21
C ARG A 75 11.49 -3.95 0.75
N GLN A 76 12.46 -3.88 -0.17
CA GLN A 76 12.22 -4.03 -1.60
C GLN A 76 11.90 -5.48 -2.02
N ARG A 77 11.20 -5.67 -3.15
CA ARG A 77 10.76 -6.97 -3.70
C ARG A 77 9.89 -7.82 -2.74
N ASN A 78 9.39 -7.27 -1.62
CA ASN A 78 8.45 -7.98 -0.74
C ASN A 78 6.98 -7.70 -1.10
N SER A 79 6.60 -8.16 -2.30
CA SER A 79 5.22 -8.10 -2.77
C SER A 79 4.30 -8.91 -1.85
N CYS A 80 3.01 -8.58 -1.83
CA CYS A 80 2.02 -9.32 -1.01
C CYS A 80 2.00 -10.82 -1.34
N SER A 81 2.33 -11.21 -2.58
CA SER A 81 2.42 -12.62 -3.00
C SER A 81 3.66 -13.32 -2.43
N ILE A 82 4.78 -12.61 -2.30
CA ILE A 82 6.01 -13.15 -1.71
C ILE A 82 5.82 -13.34 -0.21
N VAL A 83 5.27 -12.33 0.48
CA VAL A 83 4.95 -12.42 1.91
C VAL A 83 3.91 -13.52 2.18
N ALA A 84 2.94 -13.73 1.28
CA ALA A 84 2.00 -14.85 1.39
C ALA A 84 2.71 -16.22 1.35
N LYS A 85 3.70 -16.38 0.46
CA LYS A 85 4.50 -17.60 0.37
C LYS A 85 5.36 -17.80 1.61
N GLU A 86 5.92 -16.74 2.17
CA GLU A 86 6.70 -16.77 3.40
C GLU A 86 5.86 -17.22 4.60
N ILE A 87 4.68 -16.62 4.79
CA ILE A 87 3.72 -17.05 5.83
C ILE A 87 3.32 -18.51 5.62
N ALA A 88 3.07 -18.93 4.38
CA ALA A 88 2.73 -20.32 4.08
C ALA A 88 3.86 -21.29 4.41
N LYS A 89 5.12 -20.88 4.21
CA LYS A 89 6.31 -21.67 4.55
C LYS A 89 6.51 -21.80 6.05
N GLU A 90 6.39 -20.71 6.81
CA GLU A 90 6.65 -20.70 8.25
C GLU A 90 5.51 -21.29 9.07
N GLN A 91 4.26 -20.93 8.75
CA GLN A 91 3.10 -21.28 9.58
C GLN A 91 2.28 -22.44 9.00
N LYS A 92 2.69 -23.00 7.85
CA LYS A 92 1.93 -24.01 7.10
C LYS A 92 0.48 -23.60 6.83
N LYS A 93 0.23 -22.28 6.81
CA LYS A 93 -1.11 -21.70 6.67
C LYS A 93 -1.20 -20.91 5.38
N TYR A 94 -2.21 -21.22 4.59
CA TYR A 94 -2.45 -20.47 3.36
C TYR A 94 -3.10 -19.12 3.66
N VAL A 95 -2.45 -18.05 3.20
CA VAL A 95 -2.97 -16.68 3.26
C VAL A 95 -2.89 -16.10 1.85
N THR A 96 -3.95 -15.42 1.40
CA THR A 96 -3.94 -14.79 0.08
C THR A 96 -3.20 -13.46 0.11
N GLY A 97 -2.53 -13.11 -0.99
CA GLY A 97 -1.90 -11.78 -1.14
C GLY A 97 -2.89 -10.62 -0.94
N ARG A 98 -4.17 -10.82 -1.29
CA ARG A 98 -5.24 -9.85 -1.02
C ARG A 98 -5.51 -9.63 0.47
N THR A 99 -5.45 -10.69 1.28
CA THR A 99 -5.60 -10.58 2.74
C THR A 99 -4.47 -9.73 3.33
N ILE A 100 -3.24 -9.94 2.86
CA ILE A 100 -2.06 -9.15 3.26
C ILE A 100 -2.21 -7.70 2.81
N ASN A 101 -2.67 -7.47 1.58
CA ASN A 101 -2.90 -6.12 1.05
C ASN A 101 -3.94 -5.35 1.89
N ASN A 102 -5.05 -5.98 2.22
CA ASN A 102 -6.10 -5.39 3.06
C ASN A 102 -5.56 -5.07 4.46
N TYR A 103 -4.72 -5.95 5.02
CA TYR A 103 -4.09 -5.72 6.31
C TYR A 103 -3.14 -4.52 6.25
N ARG A 104 -2.23 -4.47 5.26
CA ARG A 104 -1.32 -3.33 5.07
C ARG A 104 -2.06 -1.99 4.99
N HIS A 105 -3.15 -1.93 4.22
CA HIS A 105 -3.96 -0.71 4.15
C HIS A 105 -4.65 -0.36 5.48
N ARG A 106 -5.13 -1.36 6.23
CA ARG A 106 -5.74 -1.14 7.56
C ARG A 106 -4.72 -0.57 8.55
N GLU A 107 -3.47 -1.03 8.47
CA GLU A 107 -2.35 -0.51 9.28
C GLU A 107 -1.82 0.85 8.77
N GLY A 108 -2.42 1.43 7.72
CA GLY A 108 -2.02 2.72 7.18
C GLY A 108 -0.81 2.69 6.23
N LEU A 109 -0.27 1.51 5.92
CA LEU A 109 0.86 1.37 4.99
C LEU A 109 0.42 1.70 3.55
N LYS A 110 1.28 2.44 2.84
CA LYS A 110 1.06 2.80 1.44
C LYS A 110 2.15 2.20 0.55
N PRO A 111 1.80 1.82 -0.69
CA PRO A 111 2.81 1.39 -1.66
C PRO A 111 3.50 2.61 -2.24
N PHE A 112 4.83 2.64 -2.17
CA PHE A 112 5.68 3.65 -2.79
C PHE A 112 6.57 3.01 -3.87
N HIS A 113 6.85 3.81 -4.89
CA HIS A 113 7.86 3.50 -5.90
C HIS A 113 9.17 4.15 -5.49
N ILE A 114 10.21 3.33 -5.37
CA ILE A 114 11.54 3.82 -5.02
C ILE A 114 12.33 4.03 -6.30
N ILE A 115 12.66 5.28 -6.60
CA ILE A 115 13.64 5.61 -7.63
C ILE A 115 15.02 5.45 -6.97
N PRO A 116 15.88 4.56 -7.46
CA PRO A 116 17.21 4.42 -6.90
C PRO A 116 17.98 5.73 -7.09
N LYS A 117 18.45 6.31 -5.99
CA LYS A 117 19.40 7.43 -6.06
C LYS A 117 20.81 6.86 -6.18
N PRO A 118 21.71 7.54 -6.91
CA PRO A 118 23.11 7.15 -6.93
C PRO A 118 23.71 7.35 -5.54
N LEU A 119 24.40 6.32 -5.03
CA LEU A 119 25.13 6.40 -3.77
C LEU A 119 26.19 7.50 -3.86
N LYS A 120 26.12 8.47 -2.95
CA LYS A 120 27.12 9.56 -2.88
C LYS A 120 28.09 9.23 -1.76
N SER A 121 29.39 9.16 -2.08
CA SER A 121 30.42 9.18 -1.06
C SER A 121 30.45 10.55 -0.39
N GLU A 122 31.05 10.65 0.80
CA GLU A 122 31.29 11.94 1.45
C GLU A 122 32.02 12.92 0.52
N THR A 123 33.01 12.42 -0.24
CA THR A 123 33.71 13.20 -1.26
C THR A 123 32.78 13.74 -2.36
N HIS A 124 31.82 12.92 -2.84
CA HIS A 124 30.82 13.38 -3.81
C HIS A 124 29.90 14.47 -3.25
N ILE A 125 29.59 14.42 -1.95
CA ILE A 125 28.78 15.45 -1.29
C ILE A 125 29.59 16.74 -1.18
N SER A 126 30.82 16.67 -0.67
CA SER A 126 31.70 17.83 -0.51
C SER A 126 32.02 18.51 -1.84
N ASN A 127 32.34 17.75 -2.89
CA ASN A 127 32.62 18.32 -4.21
C ASN A 127 31.41 19.02 -4.83
N ARG A 128 30.20 18.49 -4.58
CA ARG A 128 28.95 19.13 -5.05
C ARG A 128 28.68 20.43 -4.31
N LEU A 129 28.88 20.46 -3.00
CA LEU A 129 28.72 21.68 -2.20
C LEU A 129 29.74 22.74 -2.64
N TRP A 130 31.02 22.36 -2.76
CA TRP A 130 32.06 23.23 -3.29
C TRP A 130 31.72 23.80 -4.66
N LEU A 131 31.22 22.97 -5.59
CA LEU A 131 30.81 23.43 -6.91
C LEU A 131 29.65 24.43 -6.82
N CYS A 132 28.66 24.19 -5.96
CA CYS A 132 27.57 25.15 -5.73
C CYS A 132 28.11 26.49 -5.20
N ASP A 133 28.97 26.45 -4.18
CA ASP A 133 29.56 27.65 -3.59
C ASP A 133 30.40 28.42 -4.63
N CYS A 134 31.17 27.72 -5.47
CA CYS A 134 31.94 28.34 -6.54
C CYS A 134 31.09 28.96 -7.65
N LEU A 135 29.87 28.47 -7.85
CA LEU A 135 28.92 28.99 -8.85
C LEU A 135 27.99 30.06 -8.28
N GLU A 136 27.96 30.27 -6.96
CA GLU A 136 27.09 31.25 -6.29
C GLU A 136 27.43 32.69 -6.71
N ASP A 137 28.73 32.99 -6.86
CA ASP A 137 29.22 34.31 -7.24
C ASP A 137 29.27 34.56 -8.76
N TRP A 138 28.75 33.63 -9.58
CA TRP A 138 28.81 33.78 -11.04
C TRP A 138 27.81 34.84 -11.55
N THR A 139 28.31 35.74 -12.38
CA THR A 139 27.45 36.68 -13.13
C THR A 139 26.78 36.00 -14.32
N GLU A 140 25.72 36.61 -14.85
CA GLU A 140 25.02 36.13 -16.05
C GLU A 140 25.99 35.95 -17.24
N GLU A 141 26.97 36.83 -17.39
CA GLU A 141 27.99 36.76 -18.44
C GLU A 141 28.92 35.55 -18.27
N GLY A 142 29.29 35.20 -17.03
CA GLY A 142 30.07 34.00 -16.72
C GLY A 142 29.29 32.72 -17.03
N PHE A 143 27.99 32.71 -16.70
CA PHE A 143 27.11 31.59 -17.01
C PHE A 143 26.94 31.37 -18.52
N LEU A 144 26.82 32.44 -19.31
CA LEU A 144 26.69 32.36 -20.77
C LEU A 144 27.95 31.82 -21.48
N GLN A 145 29.10 31.80 -20.81
CA GLN A 145 30.32 31.18 -21.37
C GLN A 145 30.39 29.67 -21.10
N LEU A 146 29.53 29.14 -20.24
CA LEU A 146 29.49 27.73 -19.92
C LEU A 146 29.01 26.91 -21.13
N SER A 147 29.83 25.96 -21.57
CA SER A 147 29.43 24.94 -22.54
C SER A 147 29.40 23.60 -21.83
N LEU A 148 28.20 23.13 -21.53
CA LEU A 148 27.99 21.85 -20.86
C LEU A 148 27.91 20.75 -21.90
N SER A 149 28.66 19.68 -21.69
CA SER A 149 28.54 18.45 -22.46
C SER A 149 28.16 17.32 -21.54
N ASP A 150 27.22 16.48 -21.96
CA ASP A 150 26.90 15.25 -21.26
C ASP A 150 26.68 14.11 -22.26
N GLU A 151 26.97 12.91 -21.79
CA GLU A 151 26.71 11.67 -22.50
C GLU A 151 25.55 10.98 -21.85
N PHE A 152 24.46 10.78 -22.58
CA PHE A 152 23.36 9.98 -22.07
C PHE A 152 23.04 8.82 -22.99
N TYR A 153 22.70 7.73 -22.31
CA TYR A 153 22.33 6.46 -22.89
C TYR A 153 20.82 6.44 -23.10
N VAL A 154 20.37 6.32 -24.35
CA VAL A 154 18.96 6.10 -24.66
C VAL A 154 18.71 4.60 -24.78
N TRP A 155 17.97 4.08 -23.81
CA TRP A 155 17.56 2.68 -23.77
C TRP A 155 16.35 2.48 -24.68
N LEU A 156 16.50 1.71 -25.77
CA LEU A 156 15.43 1.47 -26.75
C LEU A 156 14.24 0.68 -26.18
N VAL A 157 14.44 -0.08 -25.10
CA VAL A 157 13.36 -0.78 -24.38
C VAL A 157 13.69 -0.82 -22.88
N ARG A 158 12.99 -0.03 -22.07
CA ARG A 158 12.89 -0.28 -20.61
C ARG A 158 11.43 -0.29 -20.21
N THR A 159 10.84 -1.47 -20.12
CA THR A 159 9.54 -1.65 -19.46
C THR A 159 9.79 -1.81 -17.96
N PRO A 160 9.38 -0.86 -17.09
CA PRO A 160 9.49 -1.05 -15.65
C PRO A 160 8.68 -2.28 -15.22
N ILE A 161 9.27 -3.15 -14.40
CA ILE A 161 8.57 -4.32 -13.86
C ILE A 161 7.80 -3.86 -12.62
N TYR A 162 6.62 -3.27 -12.83
CA TYR A 162 5.76 -2.64 -11.81
C TYR A 162 5.45 -3.46 -10.55
N GLN A 163 5.66 -4.78 -10.60
CA GLN A 163 5.43 -5.69 -9.47
C GLN A 163 6.66 -5.81 -8.54
N ASN A 164 7.87 -5.62 -9.07
CA ASN A 164 9.12 -5.83 -8.33
C ASN A 164 9.67 -4.54 -7.69
N ASP A 165 9.18 -3.38 -8.13
CA ASP A 165 9.66 -2.05 -7.74
C ASP A 165 8.77 -1.34 -6.71
N ARG A 166 7.80 -2.06 -6.09
CA ARG A 166 6.96 -1.51 -5.02
C ARG A 166 7.49 -1.90 -3.64
N ILE A 167 7.54 -0.91 -2.75
CA ILE A 167 7.82 -1.09 -1.33
C ILE A 167 6.66 -0.52 -0.52
N TRP A 168 6.36 -1.13 0.63
CA TRP A 168 5.29 -0.70 1.52
C TRP A 168 5.90 -0.08 2.77
N ILE A 169 5.65 1.21 3.00
CA ILE A 169 6.19 2.00 4.13
C ILE A 169 5.14 2.96 4.68
N LEU A 170 5.43 3.57 5.84
CA LEU A 170 4.59 4.57 6.49
C LEU A 170 4.84 5.97 5.91
N SER A 171 6.10 6.40 5.84
CA SER A 171 6.53 7.66 5.22
C SER A 171 7.56 7.41 4.12
N ALA A 172 7.68 8.34 3.18
CA ALA A 172 8.70 8.31 2.13
C ALA A 172 10.13 8.52 2.66
N GLU A 173 10.28 9.01 3.88
CA GLU A 173 11.58 9.26 4.52
C GLU A 173 12.27 7.98 5.01
N ASP A 174 11.53 6.86 5.13
CA ASP A 174 12.00 5.62 5.77
C ASP A 174 12.70 4.63 4.81
N ILE A 175 13.19 5.10 3.66
CA ILE A 175 13.74 4.27 2.59
C ILE A 175 15.26 4.13 2.74
N GLU A 176 15.75 2.93 3.08
CA GLU A 176 17.20 2.62 3.07
C GLU A 176 17.72 2.25 1.66
N GLU A 177 18.84 2.84 1.28
CA GLU A 177 19.50 2.73 -0.04
C GLU A 177 20.72 1.80 0.03
N ASP A 178 20.65 0.50 -0.28
CA ASP A 178 21.84 -0.19 -0.84
C ASP A 178 21.56 -1.60 -1.42
N GLU A 179 22.51 -2.10 -2.20
CA GLU A 179 22.69 -3.41 -2.86
C GLU A 179 22.29 -3.53 -4.34
N ARG A 180 21.25 -2.85 -4.84
CA ARG A 180 20.70 -3.13 -6.19
C ARG A 180 21.35 -2.45 -7.39
N TYR A 181 22.22 -1.47 -7.17
CA TYR A 181 22.92 -0.78 -8.26
C TYR A 181 23.81 -1.73 -9.08
N ARG A 182 24.32 -2.80 -8.46
CA ARG A 182 25.32 -3.70 -9.06
C ARG A 182 24.75 -4.69 -10.08
N GLU A 183 23.49 -5.12 -9.94
CA GLU A 183 22.86 -6.09 -10.86
C GLU A 183 22.42 -5.44 -12.19
N MET A 184 21.99 -4.16 -12.16
CA MET A 184 21.41 -3.50 -13.34
C MET A 184 22.43 -3.16 -14.44
N VAL A 185 23.72 -3.06 -14.09
CA VAL A 185 24.80 -2.68 -15.02
C VAL A 185 25.14 -3.81 -16.01
N GLN A 186 24.77 -5.06 -15.73
CA GLN A 186 25.32 -6.22 -16.45
C GLN A 186 24.69 -6.52 -17.83
N ASN A 187 23.49 -6.05 -18.18
CA ASN A 187 22.79 -6.56 -19.38
C ASN A 187 21.89 -5.52 -20.10
N GLN A 188 22.45 -4.58 -20.88
CA GLN A 188 21.62 -3.69 -21.71
C GLN A 188 22.25 -3.35 -23.09
N ILE A 189 21.39 -3.30 -24.13
CA ILE A 189 21.69 -2.80 -25.48
C ILE A 189 21.48 -1.29 -25.46
N CYS A 190 22.48 -0.51 -25.87
CA CYS A 190 22.50 0.93 -25.69
C CYS A 190 22.96 1.66 -26.95
N ILE A 191 22.32 2.79 -27.25
CA ILE A 191 22.84 3.83 -28.15
C ILE A 191 23.31 5.00 -27.27
N GLY A 192 24.56 5.45 -27.47
CA GLY A 192 25.10 6.63 -26.80
C GLY A 192 24.77 7.88 -27.62
N ILE A 193 24.13 8.87 -26.99
CA ILE A 193 23.92 10.18 -27.59
C ILE A 193 24.84 11.17 -26.84
N PHE A 194 25.73 11.81 -27.59
CA PHE A 194 26.58 12.88 -27.08
C PHE A 194 25.88 14.21 -27.34
N ILE A 195 25.61 15.00 -26.29
CA ILE A 195 25.00 16.32 -26.46
C ILE A 195 25.89 17.40 -25.84
N ILE A 196 26.17 18.43 -26.63
CA ILE A 196 26.78 19.67 -26.19
C ILE A 196 25.72 20.76 -26.22
N PHE A 197 25.53 21.40 -25.07
CA PHE A 197 24.66 22.56 -24.90
C PHE A 197 25.52 23.82 -24.77
N THR A 198 25.27 24.77 -25.66
CA THR A 198 25.70 26.17 -25.49
C THR A 198 24.45 27.05 -25.41
N TYR A 199 24.54 28.25 -24.84
CA TYR A 199 23.42 29.20 -24.82
C TYR A 199 22.92 29.59 -26.22
N LYS A 200 23.73 29.37 -27.28
CA LYS A 200 23.41 29.72 -28.67
C LYS A 200 22.84 28.57 -29.48
N ARG A 201 23.33 27.34 -29.26
CA ARG A 201 23.01 26.17 -30.11
C ARG A 201 23.14 24.86 -29.34
N LEU A 202 22.23 23.95 -29.66
CA LEU A 202 22.31 22.53 -29.34
C LEU A 202 23.13 21.81 -30.42
N LEU A 203 24.20 21.14 -30.03
CA LEU A 203 24.97 20.26 -30.91
C LEU A 203 24.82 18.83 -30.40
N TRP A 204 24.54 17.87 -31.28
CA TRP A 204 24.39 16.46 -30.90
C TRP A 204 25.02 15.55 -31.94
N VAL A 205 25.56 14.41 -31.47
CA VAL A 205 26.16 13.37 -32.31
C VAL A 205 25.66 12.01 -31.79
N ILE A 206 25.23 11.14 -32.71
CA ILE A 206 24.89 9.75 -32.40
C ILE A 206 26.15 8.92 -32.66
N LYS A 207 26.63 8.22 -31.63
CA LYS A 207 27.75 7.27 -31.78
C LYS A 207 27.21 5.85 -31.76
N ASP A 208 27.61 5.06 -32.75
CA ASP A 208 27.39 3.61 -32.73
C ASP A 208 28.49 2.94 -31.89
N LYS A 209 28.22 1.74 -31.37
CA LYS A 209 29.01 1.07 -30.31
C LYS A 209 30.47 0.72 -30.69
N ARG A 210 30.94 1.10 -31.87
CA ARG A 210 32.22 0.68 -32.49
C ARG A 210 33.19 1.83 -32.80
N GLU A 211 32.80 3.07 -32.58
CA GLU A 211 33.66 4.22 -32.86
C GLU A 211 34.03 4.92 -31.54
N SER A 212 35.21 4.56 -31.03
CA SER A 212 35.89 5.22 -29.91
C SER A 212 36.42 6.58 -30.35
#